data_AF-A0A6N8XFD3-F1
#
_entry.id   AF-A0A6N8XFD3-F1
#
_cell.length_a   1.000
_cell.length_b   1.000
_cell.length_c   1.000
_cell.angle_alpha   90.00
_cell.angle_beta   90.00
_cell.angle_gamma   90.00
#
_symmetry.space_group_name_H-M   'P 1'
#
loop_
_entity.id
_entity.type
_entity.pdbx_description
1 polymer ?
#
loop_
_entity_poly.entity_id
_entity_poly.type
_entity_poly.pdbx_seq_one_letter_code
_entity_poly.pdbx_strand_id
1 'polypeptide(L)'
;MPDDVSRHGMWSSRWLFVLAATGSAVGLGNIWKFPYITGENGGGAFVVVYLLCIAAIGIPIMMAEVMLGRSGRQSPINTMRSLIRESGGHRSWSVIGWMGVLAGVLILSFYAVIAGWAVFYVFRLASGVFEGVDGSQSSALFGEFLSNPWAVLLWQTLFMVATIVIVARGVARGLEVAVRWLMPILLLLLVGLVGYAAVYGDFVQGFAYLVSFDASS
;
A
#
# COMPACT_ATOMS: atom_id res chain seq x y z
N MET A 1 41.36 14.23 7.48
CA MET A 1 39.94 14.51 7.16
C MET A 1 39.18 13.21 7.34
N PRO A 2 38.23 13.10 8.29
CA PRO A 2 37.34 11.97 8.30
C PRO A 2 36.32 12.15 7.17
N ASP A 3 36.16 11.10 6.37
CA ASP A 3 35.23 11.02 5.26
C ASP A 3 33.81 11.35 5.70
N ASP A 4 33.19 12.28 4.97
CA ASP A 4 31.81 12.73 5.15
C ASP A 4 30.86 11.61 4.69
N VAL A 5 30.64 10.62 5.56
CA VAL A 5 29.66 9.56 5.34
C VAL A 5 28.28 10.20 5.36
N SER A 6 27.75 10.46 4.16
CA SER A 6 26.38 10.91 3.94
C SER A 6 25.40 10.04 4.74
N ARG A 7 24.90 10.56 5.86
CA ARG A 7 23.96 9.88 6.79
C ARG A 7 22.56 9.64 6.20
N HIS A 8 22.34 9.96 4.92
CA HIS A 8 21.09 9.74 4.21
C HIS A 8 21.30 8.60 3.21
N GLY A 9 20.69 7.45 3.50
CA GLY A 9 20.75 6.27 2.63
C GLY A 9 20.24 6.61 1.23
N MET A 10 21.14 6.73 0.27
CA MET A 10 20.78 6.88 -1.13
C MET A 10 20.34 5.52 -1.69
N TRP A 11 19.32 5.53 -2.55
CA TRP A 11 18.91 4.33 -3.28
C TRP A 11 20.06 3.85 -4.17
N SER A 12 20.34 2.55 -4.12
CA SER A 12 21.41 1.93 -4.91
C SER A 12 21.20 2.07 -6.43
N SER A 13 19.93 2.19 -6.87
CA SER A 13 19.54 2.27 -8.28
C SER A 13 18.26 3.08 -8.51
N ARG A 14 18.16 3.73 -9.68
CA ARG A 14 16.94 4.44 -10.13
C ARG A 14 15.75 3.50 -10.27
N TRP A 15 15.98 2.27 -10.74
CA TRP A 15 14.94 1.24 -10.86
C TRP A 15 14.36 0.86 -9.51
N LEU A 16 15.21 0.79 -8.50
CA LEU A 16 14.78 0.45 -7.17
C LEU A 16 13.98 1.57 -6.51
N PHE A 17 14.34 2.83 -6.76
CA PHE A 17 13.50 3.96 -6.35
C PHE A 17 12.09 3.85 -6.96
N VAL A 18 11.99 3.53 -8.26
CA VAL A 18 10.70 3.32 -8.93
C VAL A 18 9.95 2.13 -8.33
N LEU A 19 10.63 1.01 -8.10
CA LEU A 19 10.01 -0.17 -7.47
C LEU A 19 9.52 0.13 -6.05
N ALA A 20 10.27 0.90 -5.26
CA ALA A 20 9.88 1.29 -3.91
C ALA A 20 8.73 2.30 -3.92
N ALA A 21 8.74 3.27 -4.83
CA ALA A 21 7.61 4.18 -5.02
C ALA A 21 6.36 3.41 -5.45
N THR A 22 6.51 2.46 -6.37
CA THR A 22 5.42 1.57 -6.82
C THR A 22 4.93 0.70 -5.67
N GLY A 23 5.82 0.11 -4.88
CA GLY A 23 5.44 -0.69 -3.70
C GLY A 23 4.80 0.10 -2.57
N SER A 24 5.07 1.42 -2.48
CA SER A 24 4.34 2.31 -1.59
C SER A 24 2.94 2.64 -2.10
N ALA A 25 2.73 2.63 -3.42
CA ALA A 25 1.44 2.91 -4.06
C ALA A 25 0.57 1.66 -4.22
N VAL A 26 1.19 0.49 -4.40
CA VAL A 26 0.52 -0.81 -4.54
C VAL A 26 0.42 -1.46 -3.17
N GLY A 27 -0.80 -1.52 -2.63
CA GLY A 27 -1.07 -2.14 -1.33
C GLY A 27 -2.34 -2.97 -1.33
N LEU A 28 -2.74 -3.41 -0.13
CA LEU A 28 -3.97 -4.14 0.14
C LEU A 28 -5.17 -3.41 -0.49
N GLY A 29 -5.23 -2.08 -0.37
CA GLY A 29 -6.28 -1.24 -0.93
C GLY A 29 -6.60 -1.50 -2.41
N ASN A 30 -5.59 -1.78 -3.24
CA ASN A 30 -5.79 -2.04 -4.66
C ASN A 30 -6.40 -3.43 -4.94
N ILE A 31 -6.21 -4.38 -4.02
CA ILE A 31 -6.62 -5.78 -4.21
C ILE A 31 -8.06 -6.01 -3.75
N TRP A 32 -8.48 -5.39 -2.64
CA TRP A 32 -9.82 -5.63 -2.07
C TRP A 32 -10.77 -4.42 -2.16
N LYS A 33 -10.27 -3.21 -1.88
CA LYS A 33 -11.11 -2.01 -1.72
C LYS A 33 -11.44 -1.41 -3.07
N PHE A 34 -10.49 -1.41 -4.01
CA PHE A 34 -10.74 -0.93 -5.36
C PHE A 34 -11.82 -1.75 -6.09
N PRO A 35 -11.76 -3.09 -6.16
CA PRO A 35 -12.84 -3.87 -6.79
C PRO A 35 -14.18 -3.73 -6.07
N TYR A 36 -14.16 -3.67 -4.73
CA TYR A 36 -15.37 -3.50 -3.92
C TYR A 36 -16.09 -2.17 -4.23
N ILE A 37 -15.37 -1.05 -4.17
CA ILE A 37 -15.94 0.27 -4.47
C ILE A 37 -16.34 0.37 -5.94
N THR A 38 -15.54 -0.20 -6.84
CA THR A 38 -15.88 -0.25 -8.27
C THR A 38 -17.19 -1.00 -8.50
N GLY A 39 -17.41 -2.12 -7.79
CA GLY A 39 -18.66 -2.86 -7.84
C GLY A 39 -19.85 -2.08 -7.28
N GLU A 40 -19.67 -1.39 -6.16
CA GLU A 40 -20.77 -0.60 -5.57
C GLU A 40 -21.12 0.66 -6.37
N ASN A 41 -20.20 1.21 -7.18
CA ASN A 41 -20.36 2.52 -7.83
C ASN A 41 -20.49 2.44 -9.36
N GLY A 42 -21.18 1.42 -9.88
CA GLY A 42 -21.50 1.37 -11.33
C GLY A 42 -20.34 0.93 -12.23
N GLY A 43 -19.35 0.21 -11.69
CA GLY A 43 -18.33 -0.50 -12.46
C GLY A 43 -17.48 0.44 -13.32
N GLY A 44 -17.62 0.33 -14.65
CA GLY A 44 -16.78 1.02 -15.61
C GLY A 44 -16.88 2.54 -15.57
N ALA A 45 -18.05 3.10 -15.23
CA ALA A 45 -18.22 4.54 -15.12
C ALA A 45 -17.34 5.13 -14.00
N PHE A 46 -17.33 4.47 -12.82
CA PHE A 46 -16.46 4.83 -11.72
C PHE A 46 -14.98 4.71 -12.10
N VAL A 47 -14.57 3.65 -12.81
CA VAL A 47 -13.18 3.46 -13.23
C VAL A 47 -12.69 4.61 -14.12
N VAL A 48 -13.51 5.08 -15.07
CA VAL A 48 -13.13 6.20 -15.95
C VAL A 48 -12.93 7.49 -15.16
N VAL A 49 -13.87 7.84 -14.28
CA VAL A 49 -13.76 9.04 -13.43
C VAL A 49 -12.57 8.91 -12.49
N TYR A 50 -12.35 7.74 -11.90
CA TYR A 50 -11.21 7.43 -11.05
C TYR A 50 -9.88 7.65 -11.77
N LEU A 51 -9.73 7.15 -13.01
CA LEU A 51 -8.53 7.34 -13.82
C LEU A 51 -8.31 8.81 -14.20
N LEU A 52 -9.37 9.56 -14.52
CA LEU A 52 -9.29 11.00 -14.78
C LEU A 52 -8.84 11.77 -13.54
N CYS A 53 -9.37 11.46 -12.36
CA CYS A 53 -8.94 12.05 -11.10
C CYS A 53 -7.47 11.73 -10.79
N ILE A 54 -7.02 10.50 -11.04
CA ILE A 54 -5.60 10.14 -10.90
C ILE A 54 -4.74 10.98 -11.84
N ALA A 55 -5.12 11.09 -13.11
CA ALA A 55 -4.34 11.83 -14.09
C ALA A 55 -4.29 13.33 -13.77
N ALA A 56 -5.42 13.93 -13.39
CA ALA A 56 -5.55 15.37 -13.17
C ALA A 56 -5.07 15.84 -11.80
N ILE A 57 -5.20 15.01 -10.76
CA ILE A 57 -4.93 15.40 -9.36
C ILE A 57 -3.82 14.53 -8.76
N GLY A 58 -3.93 13.20 -8.89
CA GLY A 58 -2.97 12.26 -8.29
C GLY A 58 -1.55 12.43 -8.80
N ILE A 59 -1.36 12.46 -10.13
CA ILE A 59 -0.04 12.59 -10.75
C ILE A 59 0.62 13.94 -10.39
N PRO A 60 -0.06 15.11 -10.52
CA PRO A 60 0.54 16.38 -10.13
C PRO A 60 0.93 16.46 -8.65
N ILE A 61 0.10 15.93 -7.74
CA ILE A 61 0.43 15.90 -6.31
C ILE A 61 1.65 15.01 -6.05
N MET A 62 1.68 13.81 -6.63
CA MET A 62 2.83 12.91 -6.51
C MET A 62 4.11 13.56 -7.03
N MET A 63 4.04 14.24 -8.18
CA MET A 63 5.19 14.98 -8.72
C MET A 63 5.65 16.09 -7.75
N ALA A 64 4.71 16.85 -7.18
CA ALA A 64 5.03 17.89 -6.20
C ALA A 64 5.71 17.30 -4.95
N GLU A 65 5.19 16.21 -4.39
CA GLU A 65 5.78 15.55 -3.21
C GLU A 65 7.20 15.02 -3.49
N VAL A 66 7.40 14.38 -4.64
CA VAL A 66 8.73 13.88 -5.05
C VAL A 66 9.71 15.04 -5.28
N MET A 67 9.26 16.15 -5.88
CA MET A 67 10.09 17.34 -6.07
C MET A 67 10.49 17.96 -4.72
N LEU A 68 9.52 18.17 -3.82
CA LEU A 68 9.78 18.69 -2.47
C LEU A 68 10.76 17.80 -1.70
N GLY A 69 10.54 16.48 -1.71
CA GLY A 69 11.42 15.52 -1.03
C GLY A 69 12.83 15.48 -1.61
N ARG A 70 12.98 15.62 -2.93
CA ARG A 70 14.30 15.68 -3.59
C ARG A 70 15.05 16.97 -3.29
N SER A 71 14.36 18.10 -3.19
CA SER A 71 14.96 19.39 -2.86
C SER A 71 15.36 19.50 -1.39
N GLY A 72 14.52 19.02 -0.46
CA GLY A 72 14.81 19.09 0.96
C GLY A 72 15.78 18.03 1.48
N ARG A 73 15.80 16.83 0.88
CA ARG A 73 16.62 15.65 1.28
C ARG A 73 16.56 15.34 2.79
N GLN A 74 15.49 15.75 3.46
CA GLN A 74 15.27 15.65 4.91
C GLN A 74 13.87 15.10 5.19
N SER A 75 13.55 14.86 6.46
CA SER A 75 12.19 14.48 6.88
C SER A 75 11.14 15.51 6.39
N PRO A 76 9.87 15.11 6.14
CA PRO A 76 8.87 16.00 5.56
C PRO A 76 8.72 17.35 6.30
N ILE A 77 8.77 17.32 7.64
CA ILE A 77 8.70 18.51 8.48
C ILE A 77 9.93 19.41 8.28
N ASN A 78 11.12 18.83 8.23
CA ASN A 78 12.37 19.59 8.09
C ASN A 78 12.53 20.14 6.67
N THR A 79 12.16 19.35 5.65
CA THR A 79 12.08 19.77 4.25
C THR A 79 11.14 20.96 4.08
N MET A 80 9.94 20.93 4.67
CA MET A 80 9.04 22.09 4.60
C MET A 80 9.64 23.30 5.31
N ARG A 81 10.29 23.14 6.46
CA ARG A 81 10.93 24.26 7.17
C ARG A 81 12.11 24.86 6.40
N SER A 82 12.95 24.05 5.74
CA SER A 82 14.07 24.55 4.94
C SER A 82 13.58 25.29 3.71
N LEU A 83 12.61 24.72 2.99
CA LEU A 83 12.03 25.34 1.79
C LEU A 83 11.32 26.65 2.11
N ILE A 84 10.58 26.74 3.21
CA ILE A 84 9.95 27.98 3.68
C ILE A 84 11.00 29.06 3.96
N ARG A 85 12.13 28.67 4.56
CA ARG A 85 13.24 29.60 4.88
C ARG A 85 13.94 30.10 3.62
N GLU A 86 14.08 29.25 2.61
CA GLU A 86 14.70 29.59 1.31
C GLU A 86 13.76 30.41 0.41
N SER A 87 12.46 30.10 0.41
CA SER A 87 11.48 30.76 -0.46
C SER A 87 10.86 32.02 0.15
N GLY A 88 11.22 32.40 1.37
CA GLY A 88 10.58 33.49 2.11
C GLY A 88 9.09 33.25 2.41
N GLY A 89 8.67 31.98 2.43
CA GLY A 89 7.26 31.61 2.59
C GLY A 89 6.73 31.83 4.01
N HIS A 90 5.41 31.84 4.17
CA HIS A 90 4.79 31.95 5.50
C HIS A 90 5.02 30.68 6.34
N ARG A 91 5.27 30.83 7.65
CA ARG A 91 5.58 29.70 8.56
C ARG A 91 4.44 28.66 8.65
N SER A 92 3.22 29.06 8.30
CA SER A 92 2.03 28.17 8.27
C SER A 92 2.17 26.99 7.30
N TRP A 93 2.98 27.09 6.26
CA TRP A 93 3.22 25.97 5.34
C TRP A 93 3.89 24.75 6.04
N SER A 94 4.51 24.96 7.22
CA SER A 94 5.05 23.86 8.03
C SER A 94 3.95 22.93 8.56
N VAL A 95 2.69 23.36 8.62
CA VAL A 95 1.55 22.56 9.06
C VAL A 95 1.31 21.38 8.12
N ILE A 96 1.52 21.54 6.82
CA ILE A 96 1.34 20.48 5.81
C ILE A 96 2.28 19.29 6.10
N GLY A 97 3.54 19.58 6.44
CA GLY A 97 4.50 18.53 6.82
C GLY A 97 4.08 17.76 8.07
N TRP A 98 3.48 18.43 9.05
CA TRP A 98 2.94 17.79 10.26
C TRP A 98 1.67 16.99 9.99
N MET A 99 0.76 17.51 9.15
CA MET A 99 -0.44 16.79 8.73
C MET A 99 -0.09 15.50 8.01
N GLY A 100 0.92 15.50 7.13
CA GLY A 100 1.39 14.30 6.45
C GLY A 100 1.92 13.24 7.41
N VAL A 101 2.71 13.63 8.41
CA VAL A 101 3.21 12.71 9.44
C VAL A 101 2.07 12.13 10.28
N LEU A 102 1.13 12.99 10.71
CA LEU A 102 -0.05 12.54 11.47
C LEU A 102 -0.92 11.59 10.65
N ALA A 103 -1.18 11.93 9.39
CA ALA A 103 -1.92 11.06 8.47
C ALA A 103 -1.23 9.71 8.29
N GLY A 104 0.10 9.68 8.12
CA GLY A 104 0.87 8.46 8.03
C GLY A 104 0.74 7.58 9.29
N VAL A 105 0.79 8.17 10.48
CA VAL A 105 0.61 7.45 11.76
C VAL A 105 -0.81 6.89 11.89
N LEU A 106 -1.82 7.68 11.53
CA LEU A 106 -3.23 7.25 11.56
C LEU A 106 -3.50 6.16 10.53
N ILE A 107 -2.90 6.23 9.35
CA ILE A 107 -3.02 5.19 8.33
C ILE A 107 -2.36 3.90 8.81
N LEU A 108 -1.15 4.00 9.37
CA LEU A 108 -0.42 2.84 9.86
C LEU A 108 -1.18 2.11 10.98
N SER A 109 -1.90 2.82 11.85
CA SER A 109 -2.60 2.22 13.00
C SER A 109 -3.67 1.21 12.58
N PHE A 110 -4.54 1.57 11.62
CA PHE A 110 -5.56 0.63 11.12
C PHE A 110 -4.98 -0.36 10.10
N TYR A 111 -3.99 0.07 9.31
CA TYR A 111 -3.42 -0.77 8.27
C TYR A 111 -2.63 -1.95 8.86
N ALA A 112 -1.98 -1.74 10.01
CA ALA A 112 -1.31 -2.80 10.76
C ALA A 112 -2.27 -3.92 11.21
N VAL A 113 -3.51 -3.57 11.54
CA VAL A 113 -4.54 -4.56 11.93
C VAL A 113 -4.90 -5.44 10.74
N ILE A 114 -5.23 -4.82 9.59
CA ILE A 114 -5.62 -5.53 8.36
C ILE A 114 -4.46 -6.39 7.85
N ALA A 115 -3.23 -5.87 7.90
CA ALA A 115 -2.05 -6.64 7.52
C ALA A 115 -1.81 -7.82 8.47
N GLY A 116 -2.10 -7.68 9.77
CA GLY A 116 -2.09 -8.78 10.73
C GLY A 116 -3.05 -9.91 10.33
N TRP A 117 -4.24 -9.58 9.83
CA TRP A 117 -5.18 -10.57 9.30
C TRP A 117 -4.57 -11.32 8.11
N ALA A 118 -3.96 -10.62 7.16
CA ALA A 118 -3.32 -11.25 6.00
C ALA A 118 -2.24 -12.25 6.43
N VAL A 119 -1.41 -11.90 7.41
CA VAL A 119 -0.39 -12.82 7.96
C VAL A 119 -1.05 -14.05 8.60
N PHE A 120 -2.08 -13.86 9.42
CA PHE A 120 -2.84 -14.97 10.01
C PHE A 120 -3.38 -15.94 8.95
N TYR A 121 -3.97 -15.41 7.87
CA TYR A 121 -4.49 -16.23 6.77
C TYR A 121 -3.39 -17.01 6.05
N VAL A 122 -2.22 -16.41 5.81
CA VAL A 122 -1.08 -17.12 5.20
C VAL A 122 -0.69 -18.34 6.03
N PHE A 123 -0.60 -18.22 7.36
CA PHE A 123 -0.27 -19.34 8.23
C PHE A 123 -1.38 -20.40 8.31
N ARG A 124 -2.66 -19.98 8.35
CA ARG A 124 -3.81 -20.91 8.34
C ARG A 124 -3.95 -21.67 7.02
N LEU A 125 -3.67 -21.02 5.90
CA LEU A 125 -3.61 -21.65 4.58
C LEU A 125 -2.48 -22.69 4.53
N ALA A 126 -1.29 -22.32 5.04
CA ALA A 126 -0.15 -23.24 5.12
C ALA A 126 -0.39 -24.45 6.04
N SER A 127 -1.25 -24.30 7.07
CA SER A 127 -1.61 -25.39 7.98
C SER A 127 -2.71 -26.33 7.45
N GLY A 128 -3.17 -26.16 6.21
CA GLY A 128 -4.18 -27.03 5.58
C GLY A 128 -5.61 -26.82 6.09
N VAL A 129 -5.87 -25.78 6.89
CA VAL A 129 -7.17 -25.60 7.55
C VAL A 129 -8.26 -25.12 6.58
N PHE A 130 -7.87 -24.62 5.41
CA PHE A 130 -8.79 -24.18 4.35
C PHE A 130 -8.97 -25.23 3.23
N GLU A 131 -8.44 -26.44 3.39
CA GLU A 131 -8.68 -27.52 2.42
C GLU A 131 -10.14 -27.99 2.48
N GLY A 132 -10.88 -27.82 1.38
CA GLY A 132 -12.28 -28.24 1.27
C GLY A 132 -13.28 -27.37 2.01
N VAL A 133 -12.87 -26.18 2.46
CA VAL A 133 -13.73 -25.24 3.20
C VAL A 133 -14.60 -24.42 2.24
N ASP A 134 -15.89 -24.35 2.52
CA ASP A 134 -16.85 -23.57 1.72
C ASP A 134 -16.88 -22.08 2.14
N GLY A 135 -17.49 -21.20 1.34
CA GLY A 135 -17.51 -19.75 1.58
C GLY A 135 -18.17 -19.34 2.91
N SER A 136 -19.19 -20.09 3.34
CA SER A 136 -19.89 -19.88 4.62
C SER A 136 -19.00 -20.24 5.82
N GLN A 137 -18.26 -21.34 5.72
CA GLN A 137 -17.32 -21.79 6.74
C GLN A 137 -16.11 -20.86 6.85
N SER A 138 -15.63 -20.32 5.71
CA SER A 138 -14.57 -19.32 5.70
C SER A 138 -14.98 -18.03 6.44
N SER A 139 -16.24 -17.61 6.27
CA SER A 139 -16.80 -16.46 6.98
C SER A 139 -16.93 -16.71 8.49
N ALA A 140 -17.34 -17.92 8.88
CA ALA A 140 -17.44 -18.30 10.29
C ALA A 140 -16.07 -18.32 10.98
N LEU A 141 -15.05 -18.90 10.33
CA LEU A 141 -13.67 -18.90 10.82
C LEU A 141 -13.09 -17.48 10.96
N PHE A 142 -13.43 -16.58 10.04
CA PHE A 142 -13.06 -15.18 10.15
C PHE A 142 -13.74 -14.50 11.34
N GLY A 143 -15.04 -14.73 11.53
CA GLY A 143 -15.80 -14.22 12.67
C GLY A 143 -15.25 -14.71 14.01
N GLU A 144 -14.91 -16.00 14.11
CA GLU A 144 -14.27 -16.57 15.28
C GLU A 144 -12.91 -15.90 15.57
N PHE A 145 -12.10 -15.70 14.53
CA PHE A 145 -10.82 -14.99 14.66
C PHE A 145 -11.00 -13.55 15.15
N LEU A 146 -11.93 -12.80 14.56
CA LEU A 146 -12.24 -11.42 14.98
C LEU A 146 -12.81 -11.37 16.40
N SER A 147 -13.51 -12.41 16.84
CA SER A 147 -14.06 -12.51 18.19
C SER A 147 -13.00 -12.75 19.27
N ASN A 148 -11.76 -13.07 18.89
CA ASN A 148 -10.64 -13.30 19.80
C ASN A 148 -9.66 -12.12 19.78
N PRO A 149 -9.76 -11.16 20.73
CA PRO A 149 -8.92 -9.97 20.75
C PRO A 149 -7.43 -10.29 20.90
N TRP A 150 -7.10 -11.35 21.64
CA TRP A 150 -5.72 -11.76 21.86
C TRP A 150 -5.05 -12.27 20.59
N ALA A 151 -5.80 -13.04 19.79
CA ALA A 151 -5.30 -13.50 18.49
C ALA A 151 -5.06 -12.30 17.55
N VAL A 152 -6.03 -11.39 17.42
CA VAL A 152 -5.90 -10.21 16.56
C VAL A 152 -4.72 -9.33 16.98
N LEU A 153 -4.57 -9.06 18.28
CA LEU A 153 -3.45 -8.28 18.82
C LEU A 153 -2.10 -8.96 18.60
N LEU A 154 -2.02 -10.28 18.74
CA LEU A 154 -0.79 -11.04 18.51
C LEU A 154 -0.31 -10.87 17.06
N TRP A 155 -1.18 -11.10 16.09
CA TRP A 155 -0.82 -11.02 14.66
C TRP A 155 -0.52 -9.58 14.21
N GLN A 156 -1.26 -8.60 14.70
CA GLN A 156 -0.94 -7.18 14.50
C GLN A 156 0.45 -6.85 15.07
N THR A 157 0.75 -7.30 16.29
CA THR A 157 2.03 -7.03 16.93
C THR A 157 3.17 -7.70 16.17
N LEU A 158 2.99 -8.94 15.72
CA LEU A 158 3.97 -9.66 14.91
C LEU A 158 4.27 -8.91 13.61
N PHE A 159 3.24 -8.42 12.92
CA PHE A 159 3.39 -7.62 11.70
C PHE A 159 4.12 -6.29 11.98
N MET A 160 3.78 -5.60 13.06
CA MET A 160 4.45 -4.36 13.47
C MET A 160 5.93 -4.59 13.79
N VAL A 161 6.26 -5.66 14.53
CA VAL A 161 7.66 -6.02 14.82
C VAL A 161 8.43 -6.31 13.53
N ALA A 162 7.85 -7.07 12.61
CA ALA A 162 8.47 -7.33 11.30
C ALA A 162 8.73 -6.02 10.53
N THR A 163 7.75 -5.11 10.52
CA THR A 163 7.87 -3.79 9.89
C THR A 163 8.99 -2.95 10.53
N ILE A 164 9.04 -2.90 11.86
CA ILE A 164 10.08 -2.19 12.62
C ILE A 164 11.45 -2.77 12.30
N VAL A 165 11.60 -4.10 12.24
CA VAL A 165 12.86 -4.77 11.92
C VAL A 165 13.34 -4.43 10.50
N ILE A 166 12.44 -4.38 9.52
CA ILE A 166 12.77 -4.00 8.14
C ILE A 166 13.21 -2.53 8.09
N VAL A 167 12.48 -1.63 8.74
CA VAL A 167 12.81 -0.20 8.77
C VAL A 167 14.12 0.05 9.52
N ALA A 168 14.36 -0.63 10.64
CA ALA A 168 15.58 -0.53 11.44
C ALA A 168 16.83 -0.99 10.67
N ARG A 169 16.69 -1.93 9.72
CA ARG A 169 17.77 -2.34 8.80
C ARG A 169 18.09 -1.30 7.72
N GLY A 170 17.31 -0.22 7.63
CA GLY A 170 17.52 0.89 6.71
C GLY A 170 17.12 0.58 5.27
N VAL A 171 17.29 1.58 4.40
CA VAL A 171 16.80 1.54 3.01
C VAL A 171 17.45 0.42 2.19
N ALA A 172 18.79 0.37 2.16
CA ALA A 172 19.52 -0.55 1.27
C ALA A 172 19.48 -2.02 1.70
N ARG A 173 19.47 -2.30 3.01
CA ARG A 173 19.52 -3.68 3.55
C ARG A 173 18.17 -4.22 3.99
N GLY A 174 17.18 -3.36 4.22
CA GLY A 174 15.83 -3.74 4.61
C GLY A 174 14.83 -3.53 3.48
N LEU A 175 14.47 -2.27 3.25
CA LEU A 175 13.37 -1.90 2.36
C LEU A 175 13.63 -2.32 0.90
N GLU A 176 14.84 -2.11 0.40
CA GLU A 176 15.28 -2.50 -0.94
C GLU A 176 15.10 -4.00 -1.18
N VAL A 177 15.56 -4.83 -0.25
CA VAL A 177 15.48 -6.29 -0.36
C VAL A 177 14.02 -6.75 -0.32
N ALA A 178 13.22 -6.19 0.60
CA ALA A 178 11.81 -6.53 0.72
C ALA A 178 11.05 -6.22 -0.58
N VAL A 179 11.17 -4.99 -1.10
CA VAL A 179 10.48 -4.56 -2.32
C VAL A 179 10.94 -5.36 -3.54
N ARG A 180 12.26 -5.60 -3.67
CA ARG A 180 12.83 -6.33 -4.81
C ARG A 180 12.26 -7.75 -4.96
N TRP A 181 11.88 -8.40 -3.86
CA TRP A 181 11.31 -9.75 -3.88
C TRP A 181 9.78 -9.76 -3.82
N LEU A 182 9.18 -8.98 -2.90
CA LEU A 182 7.74 -8.99 -2.66
C LEU A 182 6.94 -8.46 -3.85
N MET A 183 7.43 -7.42 -4.54
CA MET A 183 6.70 -6.82 -5.67
C MET A 183 6.57 -7.77 -6.87
N PRO A 184 7.66 -8.40 -7.37
CA PRO A 184 7.53 -9.39 -8.44
C PRO A 184 6.66 -10.59 -8.07
N ILE A 185 6.79 -11.10 -6.83
CA ILE A 185 5.97 -12.22 -6.35
C ILE A 185 4.49 -11.84 -6.38
N LEU A 186 4.13 -10.66 -5.88
CA LEU A 186 2.76 -10.17 -5.91
C LEU A 186 2.22 -10.10 -7.34
N LEU A 187 3.00 -9.55 -8.27
CA LEU A 187 2.61 -9.42 -9.67
C LEU A 187 2.40 -10.79 -10.32
N LEU A 188 3.32 -11.74 -10.09
CA LEU A 188 3.19 -13.10 -10.61
C LEU A 188 1.96 -13.81 -10.05
N LEU A 189 1.68 -13.66 -8.75
CA LEU A 189 0.49 -14.23 -8.12
C LEU A 189 -0.80 -13.64 -8.70
N LEU A 190 -0.86 -12.32 -8.90
CA LEU A 190 -2.02 -11.67 -9.50
C LEU A 190 -2.26 -12.12 -10.94
N VAL A 191 -1.19 -12.18 -11.76
CA VAL A 191 -1.29 -12.67 -13.14
C VAL A 191 -1.73 -14.14 -13.16
N GLY A 192 -1.20 -14.97 -12.25
CA GLY A 192 -1.61 -16.36 -12.10
C GLY A 192 -3.09 -16.49 -11.71
N LEU A 193 -3.57 -15.65 -10.78
CA LEU A 193 -4.97 -15.64 -10.35
C LEU A 193 -5.91 -15.21 -11.48
N VAL A 194 -5.53 -14.20 -12.26
CA VAL A 194 -6.28 -13.79 -13.46
C VAL A 194 -6.33 -14.92 -14.48
N GLY A 195 -5.20 -15.60 -14.72
CA GLY A 195 -5.16 -16.77 -15.61
C GLY A 195 -6.05 -17.92 -15.13
N TYR A 196 -6.07 -18.20 -13.83
CA TYR A 196 -6.96 -19.19 -13.24
C TYR A 196 -8.43 -18.79 -13.37
N ALA A 197 -8.78 -17.54 -13.04
CA ALA A 197 -10.14 -17.02 -13.17
C ALA A 197 -10.62 -16.99 -14.63
N ALA A 198 -9.71 -16.81 -15.60
CA ALA A 198 -10.03 -16.88 -17.02
C ALA A 198 -10.45 -18.28 -17.50
N VAL A 199 -9.94 -19.34 -16.85
CA VAL A 199 -10.21 -20.73 -17.23
C VAL A 199 -11.36 -21.33 -16.43
N TYR A 200 -11.44 -21.04 -15.13
CA TYR A 200 -12.38 -21.68 -14.19
C TYR A 200 -13.49 -20.76 -13.68
N GLY A 201 -13.38 -19.45 -13.90
CA GLY A 201 -14.36 -18.46 -13.47
C GLY A 201 -15.21 -17.92 -14.62
N ASP A 202 -16.18 -17.07 -14.28
CA ASP A 202 -16.96 -16.32 -15.26
C ASP A 202 -16.24 -15.02 -15.66
N PHE A 203 -15.11 -15.18 -16.34
CA PHE A 203 -14.25 -14.07 -16.73
C PHE A 203 -14.96 -13.09 -17.67
N VAL A 204 -15.84 -13.60 -18.54
CA VAL A 204 -16.58 -12.79 -19.50
C VAL A 204 -17.57 -11.90 -18.76
N GLN A 205 -18.30 -12.42 -17.78
CA GLN A 205 -19.22 -11.61 -16.97
C GLN A 205 -18.46 -10.61 -16.09
N GLY A 206 -17.35 -11.01 -15.47
CA GLY A 206 -16.52 -10.11 -14.65
C GLY A 206 -15.89 -8.97 -15.47
N PHE A 207 -15.40 -9.26 -16.67
CA PHE A 207 -14.87 -8.24 -17.58
C PHE A 207 -15.97 -7.33 -18.12
N ALA A 208 -17.10 -7.91 -18.54
CA ALA A 208 -18.25 -7.15 -19.01
C ALA A 208 -18.76 -6.20 -17.92
N TYR A 209 -18.74 -6.61 -16.65
CA TYR A 209 -19.13 -5.76 -15.52
C TYR A 209 -18.15 -4.62 -15.25
N LEU A 210 -16.84 -4.88 -15.31
CA LEU A 210 -15.82 -3.84 -15.15
C LEU A 210 -15.84 -2.79 -16.27
N VAL A 211 -16.29 -3.18 -17.46
CA VAL A 211 -16.36 -2.29 -18.63
C VAL A 211 -17.77 -1.76 -18.87
N SER A 212 -18.80 -2.38 -18.29
CA SER A 212 -20.19 -1.95 -18.44
C SER A 212 -20.35 -0.55 -17.85
N PHE A 213 -20.94 0.31 -18.66
CA PHE A 213 -21.16 1.70 -18.33
C PHE A 213 -22.59 1.85 -17.84
N ASP A 214 -22.80 1.68 -16.53
CA ASP A 214 -24.07 2.02 -15.89
C ASP A 214 -23.97 3.45 -15.35
N ALA A 215 -24.58 4.39 -16.08
CA ALA A 215 -24.59 5.81 -15.74
C ALA A 215 -25.73 6.19 -14.79
N SER A 216 -26.45 5.21 -14.22
CA SER A 216 -27.61 5.44 -13.35
C SER A 216 -27.30 5.49 -11.84
N SER A 217 -26.04 5.28 -11.45
CA SER A 217 -25.55 5.33 -10.06
C SER A 217 -24.87 6.66 -9.72
#